data_AF-A0A3M2RV52-F1
#
_entry.id   AF-A0A3M2RV52-F1
#
_cell.length_a   1.000
_cell.length_b   1.000
_cell.length_c   1.000
_cell.angle_alpha   90.00
_cell.angle_beta   90.00
_cell.angle_gamma   90.00
#
_symmetry.space_group_name_H-M   'P 1'
#
loop_
_entity.id
_entity.type
_entity.pdbx_description
1 polymer ?
#
loop_
_entity_poly.entity_id
_entity_poly.type
_entity_poly.pdbx_seq_one_letter_code
_entity_poly.pdbx_strand_id
1 'polypeptide(L)'
;MDQLPRELIDAILQQCVFLGPKNKVLSLRLVCRVFDQILKPFACRTLDLDFSRLSKTSGVPHPQMDALQTVGYHCKSLYIDLMVLRDDLEVEFLDTVFARVPSMTDFCRTLHKKYCMNETSFTEIDYYRTVEEMLFYCRDVDRLRLNLPFQLVGRHCNAATMILANTLKAFAQRCEEDSAKLNTLVIENVTDVAICHLWMNPSDVMNIIRVLEVLEHLVLTLRRHENDPQRVGLFGSCLWNLVENAAELKSLCLIGMDHDDRPPRGLKQTKFWQMPVEEWLAKSLPAPYIILSNLTCLELKRVEVCPEVFIRTAENFGPTLQELYLNEVYLKVEQSRDWNEDSKKVLWVGMPNQRPGEDCHWIAMALRCATPQLRVCRASFLAYDHYLREDMPANPEFDLIDPCGLGRSISQRFVEVVMGIRQPTTATKDPVEYLPADAHYDSLANDLRVRTHALGVVEYDANAYQTAVANPTSEWQRSIDGVFPNCNSNTLDELHYIAETACQGMNEIHQRRNEWSTESSMANEFTENLFSIPAVDEQQEDTI
;
A
#
# COMPACT_ATOMS: atom_id res chain seq x y z
N MET A 1 33.43 31.49 -12.18
CA MET A 1 33.22 30.82 -10.88
C MET A 1 34.24 31.29 -9.86
N ASP A 2 35.53 31.30 -10.20
CA ASP A 2 36.63 31.70 -9.28
C ASP A 2 36.64 33.18 -8.83
N GLN A 3 35.73 33.99 -9.38
CA GLN A 3 35.51 35.39 -9.00
C GLN A 3 34.23 35.60 -8.19
N LEU A 4 33.40 34.55 -8.01
CA LEU A 4 32.19 34.65 -7.23
C LEU A 4 32.53 34.50 -5.73
N PRO A 5 31.92 35.33 -4.85
CA PRO A 5 31.92 35.10 -3.41
C PRO A 5 31.45 33.68 -3.08
N ARG A 6 32.05 33.09 -2.03
CA ARG A 6 31.75 31.72 -1.61
C ARG A 6 30.27 31.53 -1.28
N GLU A 7 29.67 32.53 -0.68
CA GLU A 7 28.25 32.57 -0.30
C GLU A 7 27.33 32.44 -1.51
N LEU A 8 27.71 33.04 -2.66
CA LEU A 8 26.96 32.88 -3.90
C LEU A 8 27.13 31.49 -4.49
N ILE A 9 28.32 30.90 -4.39
CA ILE A 9 28.56 29.53 -4.85
C ILE A 9 27.74 28.55 -4.01
N ASP A 10 27.75 28.69 -2.69
CA ASP A 10 26.96 27.86 -1.77
C ASP A 10 25.47 27.97 -2.09
N ALA A 11 24.95 29.19 -2.28
CA ALA A 11 23.54 29.43 -2.62
C ALA A 11 23.15 28.82 -3.99
N ILE A 12 24.00 28.97 -5.02
CA ILE A 12 23.76 28.36 -6.34
C ILE A 12 23.70 26.84 -6.22
N LEU A 13 24.65 26.25 -5.49
CA LEU A 13 24.73 24.80 -5.32
C LEU A 13 23.57 24.24 -4.50
N GLN A 14 23.12 24.94 -3.45
CA GLN A 14 21.91 24.61 -2.71
C GLN A 14 20.67 24.65 -3.62
N GLN A 15 20.58 25.66 -4.50
CA GLN A 15 19.50 25.73 -5.47
C GLN A 15 19.54 24.56 -6.46
N CYS A 16 20.73 24.10 -6.86
CA CYS A 16 20.88 22.90 -7.68
C CYS A 16 20.44 21.62 -6.94
N VAL A 17 20.63 21.54 -5.62
CA VAL A 17 20.10 20.43 -4.80
C VAL A 17 18.57 20.49 -4.75
N PHE A 18 18.00 21.67 -4.52
CA PHE A 18 16.55 21.85 -4.39
C PHE A 18 15.78 21.60 -5.69
N LEU A 19 16.33 22.01 -6.83
CA LEU A 19 15.66 21.92 -8.13
C LEU A 19 16.12 20.75 -9.01
N GLY A 20 17.29 20.19 -8.73
CA GLY A 20 17.98 19.26 -9.62
C GLY A 20 17.77 17.79 -9.24
N PRO A 21 17.73 16.87 -10.22
CA PRO A 21 17.77 15.44 -9.94
C PRO A 21 19.15 15.05 -9.37
N LYS A 22 19.16 14.07 -8.45
CA LYS A 22 20.35 13.55 -7.76
C LYS A 22 21.53 13.30 -8.71
N ASN A 23 21.29 12.65 -9.86
CA ASN A 23 22.33 12.34 -10.83
C ASN A 23 23.04 13.57 -11.41
N LYS A 24 22.30 14.68 -11.63
CA LYS A 24 22.94 15.94 -12.08
C LYS A 24 23.78 16.54 -10.97
N VAL A 25 23.31 16.49 -9.71
CA VAL A 25 24.07 16.96 -8.54
C VAL A 25 25.33 16.11 -8.34
N LEU A 26 25.25 14.79 -8.52
CA LEU A 26 26.39 13.89 -8.49
C LEU A 26 27.44 14.26 -9.57
N SER A 27 27.01 14.58 -10.79
CA SER A 27 27.94 15.04 -11.83
C SER A 27 28.58 16.39 -11.50
N LEU A 28 27.82 17.32 -10.91
CA LEU A 28 28.34 18.65 -10.53
C LEU A 28 29.45 18.56 -9.49
N ARG A 29 29.44 17.56 -8.60
CA ARG A 29 30.54 17.35 -7.63
C ARG A 29 31.91 17.24 -8.29
N LEU A 30 31.97 16.73 -9.52
CA LEU A 30 33.23 16.50 -10.23
C LEU A 30 33.82 17.77 -10.86
N VAL A 31 33.12 18.91 -10.80
CA VAL A 31 33.58 20.18 -11.38
C VAL A 31 34.84 20.68 -10.67
N CYS A 32 34.85 20.73 -9.34
CA CYS A 32 36.01 21.12 -8.55
C CYS A 32 35.89 20.68 -7.08
N ARG A 33 36.97 20.83 -6.30
CA ARG A 33 37.01 20.43 -4.88
C ARG A 33 35.96 21.12 -4.01
N VAL A 34 35.66 22.40 -4.28
CA VAL A 34 34.65 23.15 -3.53
C VAL A 34 33.25 22.58 -3.78
N PHE A 35 32.94 22.25 -5.04
CA PHE A 35 31.68 21.62 -5.41
C PHE A 35 31.51 20.26 -4.75
N ASP A 36 32.56 19.41 -4.78
CA ASP A 36 32.51 18.12 -4.09
C ASP A 36 32.25 18.30 -2.59
N GLN A 37 32.97 19.22 -1.91
CA GLN A 37 32.79 19.47 -0.48
C GLN A 37 31.37 19.90 -0.12
N ILE A 38 30.74 20.76 -0.93
CA ILE A 38 29.40 21.30 -0.67
C ILE A 38 28.30 20.29 -1.00
N LEU A 39 28.41 19.61 -2.14
CA LEU A 39 27.33 18.77 -2.68
C LEU A 39 27.38 17.33 -2.16
N LYS A 40 28.55 16.82 -1.77
CA LYS A 40 28.72 15.43 -1.32
C LYS A 40 27.81 15.05 -0.13
N PRO A 41 27.61 15.88 0.91
CA PRO A 41 26.68 15.58 2.00
C PRO A 41 25.23 15.40 1.57
N PHE A 42 24.82 16.03 0.46
CA PHE A 42 23.47 15.88 -0.10
C PHE A 42 23.41 14.69 -1.06
N ALA A 43 24.33 14.64 -2.02
CA ALA A 43 24.29 13.68 -3.11
C ALA A 43 24.60 12.24 -2.66
N CYS A 44 25.40 12.07 -1.61
CA CYS A 44 25.71 10.78 -0.99
C CYS A 44 24.86 10.48 0.25
N ARG A 45 23.79 11.24 0.51
CA ARG A 45 22.94 11.03 1.69
C ARG A 45 22.19 9.71 1.65
N THR A 46 21.74 9.32 0.46
CA THR A 46 21.06 8.05 0.20
C THR A 46 21.92 7.15 -0.68
N LEU A 47 22.12 5.90 -0.24
CA LEU A 47 22.67 4.84 -1.08
C LEU A 47 21.53 4.03 -1.69
N ASP A 48 21.58 3.86 -3.00
CA ASP A 48 20.61 3.07 -3.76
C ASP A 48 21.26 1.73 -4.14
N LEU A 49 20.64 0.63 -3.73
CA LEU A 49 21.00 -0.74 -4.08
C LEU A 49 19.83 -1.37 -4.84
N ASP A 50 19.93 -1.41 -6.17
CA ASP A 50 18.95 -2.07 -7.02
C ASP A 50 19.36 -3.52 -7.36
N PHE A 51 18.40 -4.30 -7.84
CA PHE A 51 18.61 -5.66 -8.33
C PHE A 51 19.79 -5.80 -9.31
N SER A 52 19.93 -4.84 -10.23
CA SER A 52 20.95 -4.90 -11.29
C SER A 52 22.36 -4.83 -10.72
N ARG A 53 22.57 -4.12 -9.60
CA ARG A 53 23.86 -4.03 -8.90
C ARG A 53 24.27 -5.31 -8.19
N LEU A 54 23.31 -6.18 -7.89
CA LEU A 54 23.54 -7.46 -7.24
C LEU A 54 23.73 -8.60 -8.25
N SER A 55 23.01 -8.55 -9.38
CA SER A 55 23.02 -9.62 -10.36
C SER A 55 24.34 -9.70 -11.14
N LYS A 56 25.01 -10.86 -11.06
CA LYS A 56 26.21 -11.17 -11.84
C LYS A 56 25.98 -11.14 -13.36
N THR A 57 24.72 -11.16 -13.82
CA THR A 57 24.34 -11.19 -15.25
C THR A 57 23.85 -9.87 -15.81
N SER A 58 23.68 -8.82 -15.00
CA SER A 58 23.13 -7.53 -15.46
C SER A 58 24.09 -6.75 -16.36
N GLY A 59 25.40 -7.04 -16.29
CA GLY A 59 26.45 -6.24 -16.92
C GLY A 59 26.71 -4.90 -16.22
N VAL A 60 25.98 -4.60 -15.15
CA VAL A 60 26.17 -3.40 -14.33
C VAL A 60 27.28 -3.67 -13.31
N PRO A 61 28.25 -2.74 -13.12
CA PRO A 61 29.29 -2.92 -12.11
C PRO A 61 28.70 -3.07 -10.70
N HIS A 62 29.17 -4.08 -9.97
CA HIS A 62 28.84 -4.30 -8.57
C HIS A 62 29.30 -3.12 -7.68
N PRO A 63 28.67 -2.92 -6.51
CA PRO A 63 29.08 -1.90 -5.55
C PRO A 63 30.56 -2.01 -5.19
N GLN A 64 31.30 -0.91 -5.31
CA GLN A 64 32.69 -0.83 -4.87
C GLN A 64 32.72 -0.46 -3.38
N MET A 65 32.77 -1.47 -2.51
CA MET A 65 32.69 -1.25 -1.06
C MET A 65 33.81 -0.34 -0.52
N ASP A 66 35.01 -0.42 -1.08
CA ASP A 66 36.13 0.46 -0.68
C ASP A 66 35.82 1.95 -0.91
N ALA A 67 34.99 2.29 -1.90
CA ALA A 67 34.58 3.67 -2.12
C ALA A 67 33.75 4.22 -0.95
N LEU A 68 33.02 3.34 -0.24
CA LEU A 68 32.22 3.69 0.93
C LEU A 68 33.09 4.16 2.10
N GLN A 69 34.36 3.79 2.16
CA GLN A 69 35.29 4.35 3.17
C GLN A 69 35.40 5.88 3.09
N THR A 70 35.15 6.46 1.91
CA THR A 70 35.28 7.91 1.68
C THR A 70 33.96 8.68 1.70
N VAL A 71 32.82 7.98 1.64
CA VAL A 71 31.48 8.59 1.52
C VAL A 71 30.49 8.09 2.57
N GLY A 72 30.76 6.98 3.25
CA GLY A 72 29.84 6.29 4.15
C GLY A 72 29.36 7.15 5.32
N TYR A 73 30.19 8.06 5.82
CA TYR A 73 29.83 9.01 6.89
C TYR A 73 28.83 10.10 6.45
N HIS A 74 28.59 10.26 5.14
CA HIS A 74 27.50 11.11 4.64
C HIS A 74 26.18 10.35 4.49
N CYS A 75 26.23 9.01 4.50
CA CYS A 75 25.08 8.17 4.22
C CYS A 75 24.18 8.08 5.46
N LYS A 76 22.95 8.57 5.31
CA LYS A 76 21.89 8.53 6.34
C LYS A 76 20.75 7.60 5.96
N SER A 77 20.62 7.29 4.67
CA SER A 77 19.51 6.51 4.16
C SER A 77 19.98 5.42 3.22
N LEU A 78 19.31 4.28 3.29
CA LEU A 78 19.51 3.15 2.39
C LEU A 78 18.20 2.87 1.66
N TYR A 79 18.24 2.84 0.34
CA TYR A 79 17.14 2.44 -0.51
C TYR A 79 17.52 1.14 -1.23
N ILE A 80 16.82 0.04 -0.92
CA ILE A 80 17.00 -1.26 -1.56
C ILE A 80 15.79 -1.53 -2.46
N ASP A 81 16.03 -1.77 -3.75
CA ASP A 81 14.98 -2.02 -4.73
C ASP A 81 15.15 -3.39 -5.40
N LEU A 82 14.29 -4.32 -5.01
CA LEU A 82 14.28 -5.70 -5.48
C LEU A 82 12.95 -6.08 -6.12
N MET A 83 12.15 -5.10 -6.58
CA MET A 83 10.85 -5.39 -7.19
C MET A 83 10.93 -6.41 -8.33
N VAL A 84 12.01 -6.40 -9.12
CA VAL A 84 12.16 -7.26 -10.29
C VAL A 84 12.58 -8.70 -9.92
N LEU A 85 13.14 -8.92 -8.73
CA LEU A 85 13.50 -10.27 -8.25
C LEU A 85 12.24 -11.16 -8.22
N ARG A 86 12.37 -12.39 -8.70
CA ARG A 86 11.31 -13.41 -8.78
C ARG A 86 11.49 -14.48 -7.73
N ASP A 87 10.37 -15.11 -7.37
CA ASP A 87 10.37 -16.35 -6.60
C ASP A 87 10.58 -17.54 -7.54
N ASP A 88 11.42 -18.51 -7.15
CA ASP A 88 11.66 -19.70 -7.97
C ASP A 88 10.36 -20.48 -8.26
N LEU A 89 9.47 -20.58 -7.27
CA LEU A 89 8.19 -21.29 -7.43
C LEU A 89 7.22 -20.53 -8.34
N GLU A 90 7.29 -19.19 -8.37
CA GLU A 90 6.55 -18.38 -9.34
C GLU A 90 7.03 -18.68 -10.77
N VAL A 91 8.34 -18.78 -10.97
CA VAL A 91 8.90 -19.09 -12.30
C VAL A 91 8.60 -20.53 -12.72
N GLU A 92 8.69 -21.51 -11.81
CA GLU A 92 8.28 -22.89 -12.09
C GLU A 92 6.79 -23.01 -12.46
N PHE A 93 5.94 -22.23 -11.79
CA PHE A 93 4.53 -22.13 -12.13
C PHE A 93 4.33 -21.58 -13.55
N LEU A 94 4.99 -20.46 -13.89
CA LEU A 94 4.93 -19.88 -15.23
C LEU A 94 5.46 -20.84 -16.29
N ASP A 95 6.55 -21.56 -16.02
CA ASP A 95 7.09 -22.57 -16.93
C ASP A 95 6.09 -23.70 -17.19
N THR A 96 5.38 -24.14 -16.14
CA THR A 96 4.30 -25.13 -16.27
C THR A 96 3.12 -24.59 -17.09
N VAL A 97 2.70 -23.35 -16.85
CA VAL A 97 1.61 -22.70 -17.61
C VAL A 97 1.98 -22.55 -19.08
N PHE A 98 3.23 -22.16 -19.37
CA PHE A 98 3.73 -21.90 -20.72
C PHE A 98 4.36 -23.12 -21.41
N ALA A 99 4.33 -24.31 -20.82
CA ALA A 99 4.96 -25.53 -21.37
C ALA A 99 4.51 -25.87 -22.80
N ARG A 100 3.31 -25.41 -23.21
CA ARG A 100 2.75 -25.62 -24.56
C ARG A 100 2.98 -24.45 -25.52
N VAL A 101 3.70 -23.41 -25.11
CA VAL A 101 3.93 -22.17 -25.85
C VAL A 101 5.42 -22.03 -26.14
N PRO A 102 5.92 -22.55 -27.30
CA PRO A 102 7.37 -22.59 -27.56
C PRO A 102 8.06 -21.22 -27.52
N SER A 103 7.37 -20.14 -27.91
CA SER A 103 7.86 -18.76 -27.85
C SER A 103 8.24 -18.31 -26.43
N MET A 104 7.64 -18.92 -25.40
CA MET A 104 7.85 -18.58 -23.99
C MET A 104 8.99 -19.37 -23.32
N THR A 105 9.55 -20.38 -23.99
CA THR A 105 10.61 -21.23 -23.40
C THR A 105 11.84 -20.42 -23.00
N ASP A 106 12.30 -19.51 -23.87
CA ASP A 106 13.46 -18.67 -23.61
C ASP A 106 13.16 -17.60 -22.55
N PHE A 107 11.91 -17.16 -22.46
CA PHE A 107 11.45 -16.25 -21.42
C PHE A 107 11.54 -16.89 -20.03
N CYS A 108 10.96 -18.08 -19.82
CA CYS A 108 11.01 -18.78 -18.53
C CYS A 108 12.46 -19.10 -18.12
N ARG A 109 13.28 -19.56 -19.07
CA ARG A 109 14.72 -19.78 -18.83
C ARG A 109 15.44 -18.48 -18.42
N THR A 110 15.07 -17.36 -19.04
CA THR A 110 15.63 -16.04 -18.70
C THR A 110 15.18 -15.58 -17.32
N LEU A 111 13.90 -15.76 -16.97
CA LEU A 111 13.39 -15.50 -15.61
C LEU A 111 14.19 -16.26 -14.56
N HIS A 112 14.28 -17.57 -14.72
CA HIS A 112 15.00 -18.41 -13.78
C HIS A 112 16.48 -18.01 -13.67
N LYS A 113 17.18 -17.85 -14.80
CA LYS A 113 18.62 -17.56 -14.80
C LYS A 113 18.96 -16.15 -14.32
N LYS A 114 18.20 -15.14 -14.74
CA LYS A 114 18.57 -13.74 -14.51
C LYS A 114 17.90 -13.12 -13.31
N TYR A 115 16.68 -13.53 -12.98
CA TYR A 115 15.78 -12.80 -12.09
C TYR A 115 15.39 -13.56 -10.82
N CYS A 116 15.81 -14.82 -10.63
CA CYS A 116 15.69 -15.52 -9.35
C CYS A 116 16.95 -15.39 -8.50
N MET A 117 16.93 -15.79 -7.23
CA MET A 117 18.14 -15.91 -6.40
C MET A 117 18.82 -17.26 -6.65
N ASN A 118 19.95 -17.25 -7.36
CA ASN A 118 20.74 -18.46 -7.62
C ASN A 118 22.21 -18.10 -7.90
N GLU A 119 23.01 -19.14 -8.14
CA GLU A 119 24.46 -18.98 -8.40
C GLU A 119 24.76 -18.11 -9.64
N THR A 120 23.86 -18.09 -10.63
CA THR A 120 24.07 -17.32 -11.87
C THR A 120 23.74 -15.84 -11.72
N SER A 121 22.78 -15.48 -10.88
CA SER A 121 22.42 -14.10 -10.54
C SER A 121 23.13 -13.65 -9.26
N PHE A 122 22.51 -13.84 -8.10
CA PHE A 122 23.09 -13.72 -6.77
C PHE A 122 22.33 -14.63 -5.80
N THR A 123 23.02 -15.10 -4.76
CA THR A 123 22.43 -15.95 -3.73
C THR A 123 21.92 -15.13 -2.54
N GLU A 124 21.15 -15.76 -1.64
CA GLU A 124 20.77 -15.16 -0.35
C GLU A 124 22.00 -14.67 0.44
N ILE A 125 23.08 -15.46 0.44
CA ILE A 125 24.32 -15.14 1.15
C ILE A 125 25.01 -13.93 0.51
N ASP A 126 25.03 -13.86 -0.83
CA ASP A 126 25.57 -12.71 -1.56
C ASP A 126 24.81 -11.43 -1.19
N TYR A 127 23.47 -11.50 -1.12
CA TYR A 127 22.62 -10.39 -0.70
C TYR A 127 22.93 -9.93 0.72
N TYR A 128 22.87 -10.86 1.69
CA TYR A 128 23.10 -10.56 3.10
C TYR A 128 24.47 -9.90 3.32
N ARG A 129 25.53 -10.47 2.75
CA ARG A 129 26.90 -9.92 2.86
C ARG A 129 27.00 -8.52 2.27
N THR A 130 26.38 -8.30 1.11
CA THR A 130 26.40 -6.97 0.47
C THR A 130 25.77 -5.91 1.39
N VAL A 131 24.60 -6.21 1.97
CA VAL A 131 23.91 -5.28 2.88
C VAL A 131 24.69 -5.08 4.17
N GLU A 132 25.23 -6.15 4.76
CA GLU A 132 26.07 -6.10 5.96
C GLU A 132 27.32 -5.24 5.76
N GLU A 133 28.05 -5.44 4.66
CA GLU A 133 29.23 -4.64 4.30
C GLU A 133 28.88 -3.17 4.05
N MET A 134 27.77 -2.89 3.37
CA MET A 134 27.30 -1.51 3.19
C MET A 134 27.02 -0.82 4.53
N LEU A 135 26.31 -1.49 5.45
CA LEU A 135 26.00 -0.96 6.77
C LEU A 135 27.24 -0.81 7.66
N PHE A 136 28.24 -1.67 7.50
CA PHE A 136 29.52 -1.54 8.19
C PHE A 136 30.23 -0.22 7.83
N TYR A 137 30.27 0.15 6.55
CA TYR A 137 30.86 1.42 6.10
C TYR A 137 29.95 2.63 6.32
N CYS A 138 28.63 2.41 6.35
CA CYS A 138 27.61 3.47 6.44
C CYS A 138 26.93 3.44 7.81
N ARG A 139 27.74 3.64 8.86
CA ARG A 139 27.29 3.53 10.27
C ARG A 139 26.20 4.51 10.67
N ASP A 140 26.05 5.58 9.91
CA ASP A 140 25.14 6.68 10.16
C ASP A 140 23.74 6.50 9.53
N VAL A 141 23.49 5.35 8.88
CA VAL A 141 22.19 5.03 8.29
C VAL A 141 21.14 4.82 9.37
N ASP A 142 20.16 5.73 9.42
CA ASP A 142 19.02 5.72 10.33
C ASP A 142 17.68 5.54 9.60
N ARG A 143 17.68 5.50 8.26
CA ARG A 143 16.47 5.34 7.45
C ARG A 143 16.62 4.24 6.40
N LEU A 144 15.60 3.41 6.27
CA LEU A 144 15.55 2.32 5.30
C LEU A 144 14.28 2.42 4.48
N ARG A 145 14.43 2.39 3.15
CA ARG A 145 13.37 2.03 2.23
C ARG A 145 13.71 0.69 1.60
N LEU A 146 12.83 -0.30 1.76
CA LEU A 146 12.97 -1.63 1.19
C LEU A 146 11.78 -1.93 0.29
N ASN A 147 12.05 -2.08 -1.00
CA ASN A 147 11.04 -2.42 -1.98
C ASN A 147 11.15 -3.90 -2.35
N LEU A 148 10.21 -4.69 -1.85
CA LEU A 148 10.25 -6.15 -1.92
C LEU A 148 9.86 -6.65 -3.33
N PRO A 149 10.26 -7.90 -3.67
CA PRO A 149 9.83 -8.60 -4.89
C PRO A 149 8.34 -8.45 -5.20
N PHE A 150 8.02 -7.91 -6.39
CA PHE A 150 6.63 -7.74 -6.82
C PHE A 150 6.11 -9.01 -7.48
N GLN A 151 5.34 -9.86 -6.81
CA GLN A 151 4.77 -11.05 -7.46
C GLN A 151 3.81 -10.68 -8.60
N LEU A 152 4.02 -11.29 -9.77
CA LEU A 152 3.15 -11.19 -10.95
C LEU A 152 2.04 -12.25 -10.88
N VAL A 153 2.39 -13.48 -10.49
CA VAL A 153 1.45 -14.60 -10.45
C VAL A 153 1.67 -15.46 -9.20
N GLY A 154 0.57 -16.01 -8.68
CA GLY A 154 0.60 -16.92 -7.53
C GLY A 154 0.67 -16.20 -6.19
N ARG A 155 1.01 -16.96 -5.15
CA ARG A 155 1.11 -16.49 -3.75
C ARG A 155 2.48 -16.80 -3.13
N HIS A 156 3.48 -17.09 -3.97
CA HIS A 156 4.79 -17.55 -3.54
C HIS A 156 5.66 -16.36 -3.12
N CYS A 157 6.03 -16.29 -1.84
CA CYS A 157 6.69 -15.14 -1.25
C CYS A 157 8.02 -15.48 -0.56
N ASN A 158 8.67 -16.59 -0.91
CA ASN A 158 9.92 -17.01 -0.28
C ASN A 158 11.00 -15.95 -0.50
N ALA A 159 11.16 -15.47 -1.74
CA ALA A 159 12.12 -14.42 -2.05
C ALA A 159 11.88 -13.16 -1.22
N ALA A 160 10.63 -12.67 -1.14
CA ALA A 160 10.28 -11.50 -0.35
C ALA A 160 10.53 -11.71 1.16
N THR A 161 10.20 -12.89 1.68
CA THR A 161 10.44 -13.26 3.08
C THR A 161 11.93 -13.27 3.40
N MET A 162 12.75 -13.91 2.56
CA MET A 162 14.20 -14.02 2.74
C MET A 162 14.88 -12.65 2.68
N ILE A 163 14.49 -11.81 1.72
CA ILE A 163 15.02 -10.44 1.60
C ILE A 163 14.68 -9.62 2.83
N LEU A 164 13.41 -9.64 3.28
CA LEU A 164 13.00 -8.89 4.47
C LEU A 164 13.74 -9.39 5.72
N ALA A 165 13.78 -10.71 5.94
CA ALA A 165 14.49 -11.34 7.06
C ALA A 165 15.97 -10.94 7.10
N ASN A 166 16.69 -11.11 5.99
CA ASN A 166 18.13 -10.83 5.94
C ASN A 166 18.44 -9.34 6.05
N THR A 167 17.56 -8.46 5.55
CA THR A 167 17.72 -7.01 5.74
C THR A 167 17.59 -6.65 7.20
N LEU A 168 16.55 -7.11 7.88
CA LEU A 168 16.34 -6.85 9.30
C LEU A 168 17.45 -7.48 10.15
N LYS A 169 17.91 -8.67 9.80
CA LYS A 169 19.09 -9.30 10.42
C LYS A 169 20.34 -8.43 10.29
N ALA A 170 20.64 -7.90 9.10
CA ALA A 170 21.80 -7.05 8.89
C ALA A 170 21.73 -5.76 9.72
N PHE A 171 20.55 -5.15 9.87
CA PHE A 171 20.36 -4.01 10.77
C PHE A 171 20.48 -4.39 12.25
N ALA A 172 19.89 -5.52 12.65
CA ALA A 172 19.93 -6.02 14.03
C ALA A 172 21.34 -6.35 14.49
N GLN A 173 22.25 -6.73 13.58
CA GLN A 173 23.62 -7.13 13.92
C GLN A 173 24.64 -5.99 13.94
N ARG A 174 24.20 -4.74 13.71
CA ARG A 174 25.05 -3.55 13.80
C ARG A 174 25.57 -3.35 15.23
N CYS A 175 26.79 -2.81 15.34
CA CYS A 175 27.38 -2.44 16.63
C CYS A 175 26.59 -1.27 17.24
N GLU A 176 25.96 -1.48 18.41
CA GLU A 176 25.08 -0.49 19.05
C GLU A 176 25.80 0.79 19.49
N GLU A 177 27.07 0.70 19.89
CA GLU A 177 27.84 1.86 20.37
C GLU A 177 28.22 2.83 19.24
N ASP A 178 28.40 2.30 18.03
CA ASP A 178 29.02 3.00 16.90
C ASP A 178 28.05 3.26 15.74
N SER A 179 26.83 2.70 15.78
CA SER A 179 25.87 2.75 14.69
C SER A 179 24.63 3.54 15.06
N ALA A 180 24.15 4.38 14.13
CA ALA A 180 22.86 5.00 14.24
C ALA A 180 21.75 3.95 14.28
N LYS A 181 20.77 4.17 15.16
CA LYS A 181 19.58 3.32 15.25
C LYS A 181 18.62 3.63 14.09
N LEU A 182 17.86 2.63 13.65
CA LEU A 182 16.87 2.80 12.59
C LEU A 182 15.63 3.52 13.12
N ASN A 183 15.40 4.76 12.69
CA ASN A 183 14.25 5.58 13.10
C ASN A 183 13.09 5.56 12.09
N THR A 184 13.40 5.31 10.81
CA THR A 184 12.42 5.39 9.72
C THR A 184 12.51 4.14 8.86
N LEU A 185 11.38 3.46 8.71
CA LEU A 185 11.28 2.22 7.95
C LEU A 185 10.10 2.30 6.97
N VAL A 186 10.42 2.18 5.69
CA VAL A 186 9.46 2.10 4.59
C VAL A 186 9.61 0.72 3.95
N ILE A 187 8.57 -0.11 4.05
CA ILE A 187 8.53 -1.43 3.39
C ILE A 187 7.42 -1.43 2.36
N GLU A 188 7.80 -1.72 1.12
CA GLU A 188 6.87 -1.75 -0.01
C GLU A 188 6.70 -3.17 -0.53
N ASN A 189 5.51 -3.46 -1.06
CA ASN A 189 5.13 -4.77 -1.58
C ASN A 189 5.21 -5.90 -0.54
N VAL A 190 4.95 -5.61 0.74
CA VAL A 190 4.95 -6.63 1.77
C VAL A 190 3.69 -7.47 1.69
N THR A 191 3.85 -8.79 1.60
CA THR A 191 2.72 -9.72 1.55
C THR A 191 2.31 -10.14 2.96
N ASP A 192 1.03 -10.44 3.13
CA ASP A 192 0.51 -11.05 4.37
C ASP A 192 1.23 -12.36 4.72
N VAL A 193 1.49 -13.20 3.72
CA VAL A 193 2.22 -14.46 3.90
C VAL A 193 3.66 -14.23 4.40
N ALA A 194 4.38 -13.24 3.87
CA ALA A 194 5.75 -12.95 4.29
C ALA A 194 5.81 -12.50 5.76
N ILE A 195 4.87 -11.65 6.20
CA ILE A 195 4.76 -11.26 7.60
C ILE A 195 4.50 -12.47 8.48
N CYS A 196 3.56 -13.35 8.12
CA CYS A 196 3.30 -14.57 8.88
C CYS A 196 4.55 -15.46 8.99
N HIS A 197 5.27 -15.69 7.89
CA HIS A 197 6.46 -16.54 7.87
C HIS A 197 7.59 -16.00 8.77
N LEU A 198 7.81 -14.69 8.81
CA LEU A 198 8.80 -14.09 9.72
C LEU A 198 8.49 -14.38 11.19
N TRP A 199 7.21 -14.42 11.57
CA TRP A 199 6.79 -14.72 12.94
C TRP A 199 6.94 -16.20 13.31
N MET A 200 7.04 -17.08 12.32
CA MET A 200 7.26 -18.52 12.55
C MET A 200 8.73 -18.86 12.82
N ASN A 201 9.67 -17.92 12.59
CA ASN A 201 11.09 -18.11 12.83
C ASN A 201 11.56 -17.28 14.04
N PRO A 202 11.96 -17.92 15.16
CA PRO A 202 12.40 -17.21 16.36
C PRO A 202 13.59 -16.26 16.12
N SER A 203 14.51 -16.59 15.23
CA SER A 203 15.65 -15.72 14.91
C SER A 203 15.18 -14.43 14.23
N ASP A 204 14.22 -14.53 13.33
CA ASP A 204 13.69 -13.36 12.60
C ASP A 204 12.89 -12.47 13.54
N VAL A 205 12.08 -13.06 14.43
CA VAL A 205 11.37 -12.34 15.49
C VAL A 205 12.34 -11.54 16.37
N MET A 206 13.45 -12.14 16.82
CA MET A 206 14.44 -11.42 17.63
C MET A 206 15.08 -10.26 16.88
N ASN A 207 15.35 -10.42 15.58
CA ASN A 207 15.89 -9.33 14.75
C ASN A 207 14.87 -8.20 14.57
N ILE A 208 13.60 -8.55 14.32
CA ILE A 208 12.50 -7.60 14.19
C ILE A 208 12.36 -6.76 15.46
N ILE A 209 12.29 -7.39 16.63
CA ILE A 209 12.16 -6.71 17.92
C ILE A 209 13.29 -5.70 18.11
N ARG A 210 14.55 -6.12 17.88
CA ARG A 210 15.73 -5.27 18.05
C ARG A 210 15.75 -4.07 17.11
N VAL A 211 15.29 -4.26 15.87
CA VAL A 211 15.29 -3.19 14.86
C VAL A 211 14.15 -2.20 15.11
N LEU A 212 12.99 -2.67 15.54
CA LEU A 212 11.78 -1.84 15.67
C LEU A 212 11.70 -1.08 16.99
N GLU A 213 12.40 -1.49 18.04
CA GLU A 213 12.31 -0.91 19.40
C GLU A 213 12.31 0.63 19.44
N VAL A 214 13.13 1.25 18.58
CA VAL A 214 13.36 2.70 18.53
C VAL A 214 12.76 3.38 17.29
N LEU A 215 11.93 2.66 16.55
CA LEU A 215 11.37 3.16 15.30
C LEU A 215 10.33 4.25 15.57
N GLU A 216 10.49 5.40 14.92
CA GLU A 216 9.58 6.54 15.05
C GLU A 216 8.59 6.63 13.88
N HIS A 217 9.00 6.17 12.70
CA HIS A 217 8.23 6.28 11.47
C HIS A 217 8.15 4.94 10.74
N LEU A 218 6.92 4.44 10.52
CA LEU A 218 6.66 3.20 9.81
C LEU A 218 5.69 3.42 8.64
N VAL A 219 6.10 3.01 7.44
CA VAL A 219 5.25 2.96 6.25
C VAL A 219 5.24 1.55 5.71
N LEU A 220 4.05 0.95 5.59
CA LEU A 220 3.85 -0.39 5.05
C LEU A 220 2.91 -0.33 3.86
N THR A 221 3.37 -0.87 2.72
CA THR A 221 2.51 -1.11 1.56
C THR A 221 2.20 -2.60 1.46
N LEU A 222 0.98 -2.97 1.85
CA LEU A 222 0.48 -4.32 2.02
C LEU A 222 -0.12 -4.86 0.72
N ARG A 223 0.22 -6.12 0.40
CA ARG A 223 -0.43 -6.97 -0.61
C ARG A 223 -1.10 -8.15 0.09
N ARG A 224 -2.41 -8.30 -0.03
CA ARG A 224 -3.16 -9.39 0.61
C ARG A 224 -3.42 -10.49 -0.40
N HIS A 225 -2.80 -11.64 -0.19
CA HIS A 225 -3.02 -12.82 -1.02
C HIS A 225 -3.94 -13.84 -0.34
N GLU A 226 -4.08 -13.76 0.98
CA GLU A 226 -4.82 -14.73 1.75
C GLU A 226 -6.28 -14.29 1.99
N ASN A 227 -7.19 -15.20 1.64
CA ASN A 227 -8.63 -15.01 1.74
C ASN A 227 -9.25 -15.96 2.77
N ASP A 228 -8.52 -16.98 3.22
CA ASP A 228 -8.97 -17.88 4.27
C ASP A 228 -9.07 -17.14 5.62
N PRO A 229 -10.25 -17.11 6.28
CA PRO A 229 -10.45 -16.33 7.49
C PRO A 229 -9.49 -16.67 8.64
N GLN A 230 -9.10 -17.94 8.79
CA GLN A 230 -8.19 -18.34 9.88
C GLN A 230 -6.79 -17.78 9.65
N ARG A 231 -6.29 -17.89 8.43
CA ARG A 231 -4.97 -17.36 8.07
C ARG A 231 -4.94 -15.83 8.03
N VAL A 232 -6.05 -15.19 7.65
CA VAL A 232 -6.22 -13.73 7.78
C VAL A 232 -6.17 -13.30 9.25
N GLY A 233 -6.77 -14.08 10.15
CA GLY A 233 -6.66 -13.86 11.59
C GLY A 233 -5.21 -13.93 12.09
N LEU A 234 -4.44 -14.93 11.63
CA LEU A 234 -3.02 -15.04 11.93
C LEU A 234 -2.23 -13.82 11.42
N PHE A 235 -2.49 -13.40 10.18
CA PHE A 235 -1.89 -12.20 9.62
C PHE A 235 -2.17 -10.97 10.48
N GLY A 236 -3.42 -10.78 10.92
CA GLY A 236 -3.78 -9.68 11.82
C GLY A 236 -2.96 -9.68 13.10
N SER A 237 -2.78 -10.85 13.72
CA SER A 237 -1.93 -11.02 14.89
C SER A 237 -0.46 -10.67 14.59
N CYS A 238 0.11 -11.19 13.51
CA CYS A 238 1.51 -10.93 13.15
C CYS A 238 1.76 -9.46 12.78
N LEU A 239 0.85 -8.84 12.01
CA LEU A 239 0.95 -7.42 11.65
C LEU A 239 0.95 -6.53 12.90
N TRP A 240 0.00 -6.72 13.81
CA TRP A 240 -0.08 -5.86 14.99
C TRP A 240 1.03 -6.16 15.99
N ASN A 241 1.51 -7.40 16.11
CA ASN A 241 2.74 -7.69 16.85
C ASN A 241 3.95 -6.95 16.24
N LEU A 242 4.05 -6.83 14.91
CA LEU A 242 5.11 -6.05 14.27
C LEU A 242 5.06 -4.61 14.75
N VAL A 243 3.88 -3.99 14.68
CA VAL A 243 3.69 -2.59 15.05
C VAL A 243 3.87 -2.37 16.56
N GLU A 244 3.46 -3.32 17.41
CA GLU A 244 3.60 -3.25 18.87
C GLU A 244 5.06 -3.13 19.32
N ASN A 245 5.98 -3.77 18.59
CA ASN A 245 7.41 -3.70 18.89
C ASN A 245 8.04 -2.34 18.55
N ALA A 246 7.32 -1.45 17.86
CA ALA A 246 7.73 -0.07 17.63
C ALA A 246 7.19 0.84 18.75
N ALA A 247 7.75 0.74 19.96
CA ALA A 247 7.25 1.45 21.14
C ALA A 247 7.32 2.98 21.01
N GLU A 248 8.32 3.50 20.28
CA GLU A 248 8.53 4.93 20.03
C GLU A 248 7.82 5.46 18.77
N LEU A 249 6.89 4.67 18.20
CA LEU A 249 6.24 4.99 16.93
C LEU A 249 5.40 6.26 17.04
N LYS A 250 5.80 7.30 16.31
CA LYS A 250 5.11 8.59 16.21
C LYS A 250 4.20 8.66 15.00
N SER A 251 4.56 7.97 13.91
CA SER A 251 3.80 8.03 12.66
C SER A 251 3.66 6.65 12.01
N LEU A 252 2.42 6.27 11.68
CA LEU A 252 2.09 5.00 11.01
C LEU A 252 1.35 5.28 9.72
N CYS A 253 1.82 4.71 8.61
CA CYS A 253 1.15 4.72 7.32
C CYS A 253 0.91 3.29 6.83
N LEU A 254 -0.34 2.94 6.59
CA LEU A 254 -0.75 1.65 6.02
C LEU A 254 -1.40 1.87 4.67
N ILE A 255 -0.88 1.19 3.65
CA ILE A 255 -1.30 1.34 2.26
C ILE A 255 -1.69 -0.04 1.71
N GLY A 256 -2.92 -0.18 1.19
CA GLY A 256 -3.33 -1.39 0.48
C GLY A 256 -3.03 -1.31 -1.02
N MET A 257 -2.63 -2.43 -1.62
CA MET A 257 -2.37 -2.53 -3.06
C MET A 257 -3.40 -3.32 -3.85
N ASP A 258 -4.31 -4.03 -3.18
CA ASP A 258 -5.20 -5.01 -3.83
C ASP A 258 -6.37 -4.38 -4.61
N HIS A 259 -6.29 -3.09 -4.92
CA HIS A 259 -7.29 -2.42 -5.75
C HIS A 259 -6.94 -2.61 -7.22
N ASP A 260 -7.94 -2.97 -8.02
CA ASP A 260 -7.90 -2.91 -9.48
C ASP A 260 -7.34 -1.56 -9.96
N ASP A 261 -6.66 -1.56 -11.11
CA ASP A 261 -6.01 -0.40 -11.76
C ASP A 261 -6.94 0.80 -12.01
N ARG A 262 -8.24 0.66 -11.75
CA ARG A 262 -9.21 1.74 -11.67
C ARG A 262 -9.95 1.63 -10.33
N PRO A 263 -9.53 2.35 -9.27
CA PRO A 263 -10.30 2.36 -8.03
C PRO A 263 -11.71 2.85 -8.36
N PRO A 264 -12.77 2.14 -7.97
CA PRO A 264 -14.12 2.65 -8.14
C PRO A 264 -14.22 3.92 -7.31
N ARG A 265 -14.27 5.09 -7.97
CA ARG A 265 -14.58 6.37 -7.32
C ARG A 265 -16.05 6.33 -6.89
N GLY A 266 -16.33 5.75 -5.72
CA GLY A 266 -17.68 5.64 -5.18
C GLY A 266 -17.99 4.28 -4.56
N LEU A 267 -19.25 3.86 -4.67
CA LEU A 267 -19.76 2.64 -4.06
C LEU A 267 -19.22 1.38 -4.77
N LYS A 268 -18.47 0.54 -4.05
CA LYS A 268 -18.13 -0.82 -4.47
C LYS A 268 -19.26 -1.75 -4.02
N GLN A 269 -19.76 -2.60 -4.91
CA GLN A 269 -20.83 -3.55 -4.60
C GLN A 269 -20.38 -4.98 -4.85
N THR A 270 -20.57 -5.84 -3.85
CA THR A 270 -20.36 -7.27 -3.90
C THR A 270 -21.68 -7.96 -3.56
N LYS A 271 -22.10 -8.91 -4.40
CA LYS A 271 -23.31 -9.68 -4.18
C LYS A 271 -22.98 -11.03 -3.56
N PHE A 272 -23.91 -11.60 -2.79
CA PHE A 272 -23.67 -12.83 -2.05
C PHE A 272 -23.22 -14.04 -2.91
N TRP A 273 -23.66 -14.10 -4.17
CA TRP A 273 -23.26 -15.17 -5.09
C TRP A 273 -21.90 -14.94 -5.74
N GLN A 274 -21.30 -13.75 -5.60
CA GLN A 274 -19.97 -13.45 -6.13
C GLN A 274 -18.87 -13.86 -5.15
N MET A 275 -19.13 -13.74 -3.85
CA MET A 275 -18.14 -13.96 -2.80
C MET A 275 -18.84 -14.30 -1.47
N PRO A 276 -18.39 -15.31 -0.71
CA PRO A 276 -18.83 -15.52 0.66
C PRO A 276 -18.57 -14.29 1.55
N VAL A 277 -19.43 -14.05 2.52
CA VAL A 277 -19.31 -12.86 3.39
C VAL A 277 -18.02 -12.91 4.23
N GLU A 278 -17.58 -14.10 4.64
CA GLU A 278 -16.37 -14.29 5.43
C GLU A 278 -15.11 -13.93 4.62
N GLU A 279 -15.07 -14.34 3.35
CA GLU A 279 -13.99 -13.97 2.42
C GLU A 279 -14.00 -12.46 2.14
N TRP A 280 -15.18 -11.88 1.96
CA TRP A 280 -15.31 -10.44 1.76
C TRP A 280 -14.85 -9.63 2.99
N LEU A 281 -15.20 -10.06 4.20
CA LEU A 281 -14.72 -9.45 5.45
C LEU A 281 -13.22 -9.62 5.64
N ALA A 282 -12.64 -10.75 5.24
CA ALA A 282 -11.21 -11.06 5.36
C ALA A 282 -10.29 -10.08 4.58
N LYS A 283 -10.85 -9.37 3.59
CA LYS A 283 -10.15 -8.31 2.84
C LYS A 283 -9.99 -6.99 3.61
N SER A 284 -10.69 -6.84 4.73
CA SER A 284 -10.54 -5.65 5.58
C SER A 284 -9.18 -5.61 6.30
N LEU A 285 -8.78 -4.40 6.69
CA LEU A 285 -7.68 -4.20 7.62
C LEU A 285 -8.02 -4.89 8.95
N PRO A 286 -7.12 -5.72 9.51
CA PRO A 286 -7.39 -6.46 10.74
C PRO A 286 -7.50 -5.52 11.94
N ALA A 287 -8.30 -5.90 12.94
CA ALA A 287 -8.49 -5.11 14.15
C ALA A 287 -7.21 -4.99 14.99
N PRO A 288 -6.78 -3.79 15.39
CA PRO A 288 -5.71 -3.66 16.36
C PRO A 288 -6.17 -4.15 17.73
N TYR A 289 -5.35 -4.97 18.39
CA TYR A 289 -5.48 -5.30 19.83
C TYR A 289 -4.47 -4.52 20.68
N ILE A 290 -3.61 -3.74 20.03
CA ILE A 290 -2.50 -3.00 20.65
C ILE A 290 -2.91 -1.56 20.93
N ILE A 291 -2.17 -0.91 21.84
CA ILE A 291 -2.28 0.52 22.14
C ILE A 291 -0.93 1.17 21.82
N LEU A 292 -0.94 2.25 21.07
CA LEU A 292 0.27 2.97 20.68
C LEU A 292 0.33 4.33 21.38
N SER A 293 1.00 4.36 22.53
CA SER A 293 1.04 5.52 23.43
C SER A 293 1.76 6.75 22.87
N ASN A 294 2.53 6.60 21.80
CA ASN A 294 3.31 7.68 21.18
C ASN A 294 2.80 8.07 19.79
N LEU A 295 1.76 7.38 19.28
CA LEU A 295 1.30 7.61 17.92
C LEU A 295 0.60 8.96 17.82
N THR A 296 1.17 9.86 17.02
CA THR A 296 0.63 11.21 16.79
C THR A 296 0.08 11.38 15.39
N CYS A 297 0.50 10.56 14.43
CA CYS A 297 0.04 10.62 13.05
C CYS A 297 -0.35 9.24 12.52
N LEU A 298 -1.58 9.11 12.03
CA LEU A 298 -2.09 7.91 11.37
C LEU A 298 -2.50 8.24 9.94
N GLU A 299 -1.99 7.47 8.99
CA GLU A 299 -2.34 7.58 7.60
C GLU A 299 -2.82 6.23 7.05
N LEU A 300 -4.04 6.22 6.50
CA LEU A 300 -4.61 5.05 5.85
C LEU A 300 -4.88 5.37 4.38
N LYS A 301 -4.29 4.59 3.48
CA LYS A 301 -4.45 4.76 2.03
C LYS A 301 -4.92 3.47 1.39
N ARG A 302 -5.95 3.52 0.55
CA ARG A 302 -6.37 2.37 -0.26
C ARG A 302 -6.66 1.13 0.61
N VAL A 303 -7.40 1.29 1.69
CA VAL A 303 -7.75 0.19 2.60
C VAL A 303 -9.26 0.05 2.76
N GLU A 304 -9.70 -1.18 3.01
CA GLU A 304 -11.07 -1.51 3.39
C GLU A 304 -11.11 -1.71 4.91
N VAL A 305 -12.10 -1.16 5.61
CA VAL A 305 -12.20 -1.24 7.07
C VAL A 305 -13.61 -1.63 7.50
N CYS A 306 -13.73 -2.53 8.47
CA CYS A 306 -14.98 -2.76 9.16
C CYS A 306 -15.25 -1.60 10.14
N PRO A 307 -16.52 -1.19 10.35
CA PRO A 307 -16.86 -0.06 11.21
C PRO A 307 -16.38 -0.26 12.65
N GLU A 308 -16.54 -1.45 13.21
CA GLU A 308 -16.13 -1.77 14.59
C GLU A 308 -14.60 -1.73 14.72
N VAL A 309 -13.88 -2.14 13.67
CA VAL A 309 -12.42 -2.09 13.61
C VAL A 309 -11.92 -0.65 13.58
N PHE A 310 -12.55 0.20 12.77
CA PHE A 310 -12.16 1.60 12.69
C PHE A 310 -12.44 2.35 13.99
N ILE A 311 -13.58 2.10 14.64
CA ILE A 311 -13.91 2.66 15.96
C ILE A 311 -12.89 2.18 17.01
N ARG A 312 -12.59 0.88 17.08
CA ARG A 312 -11.57 0.35 18.00
C ARG A 312 -10.19 0.95 17.75
N THR A 313 -9.83 1.16 16.48
CA THR A 313 -8.58 1.84 16.11
C THR A 313 -8.55 3.27 16.65
N ALA A 314 -9.66 4.00 16.53
CA ALA A 314 -9.81 5.33 17.09
C ALA A 314 -9.73 5.33 18.62
N GLU A 315 -10.30 4.34 19.30
CA GLU A 315 -10.22 4.21 20.76
C GLU A 315 -8.79 3.88 21.23
N ASN A 316 -8.10 2.97 20.54
CA ASN A 316 -6.76 2.52 20.93
C ASN A 316 -5.67 3.57 20.65
N PHE A 317 -5.80 4.35 19.58
CA PHE A 317 -4.77 5.29 19.14
C PHE A 317 -5.17 6.76 19.34
N GLY A 318 -6.46 7.03 19.49
CA GLY A 318 -6.99 8.39 19.52
C GLY A 318 -6.58 9.28 20.70
N PRO A 319 -6.26 8.76 21.90
CA PRO A 319 -5.82 9.61 23.01
C PRO A 319 -4.58 10.46 22.70
N THR A 320 -3.71 9.99 21.80
CA THR A 320 -2.44 10.66 21.45
C THR A 320 -2.43 11.21 20.02
N LEU A 321 -3.42 10.83 19.21
CA LEU A 321 -3.49 11.17 17.79
C LEU A 321 -3.72 12.67 17.56
N GLN A 322 -2.82 13.30 16.81
CA GLN A 322 -2.87 14.72 16.44
C GLN A 322 -3.20 14.93 14.96
N GLU A 323 -2.82 13.97 14.11
CA GLU A 323 -3.03 14.03 12.66
C GLU A 323 -3.62 12.71 12.13
N LEU A 324 -4.68 12.82 11.32
CA LEU A 324 -5.33 11.70 10.65
C LEU A 324 -5.50 12.00 9.16
N TYR A 325 -4.94 11.12 8.32
CA TYR A 325 -5.04 11.18 6.87
C TYR A 325 -5.74 9.94 6.33
N LEU A 326 -6.85 10.13 5.63
CA LEU A 326 -7.60 9.05 4.98
C LEU A 326 -7.62 9.31 3.47
N ASN A 327 -7.21 8.34 2.66
CA ASN A 327 -7.29 8.44 1.20
C ASN A 327 -7.76 7.13 0.59
N GLU A 328 -8.87 7.14 -0.14
CA GLU A 328 -9.44 5.92 -0.74
C GLU A 328 -9.69 4.83 0.33
N VAL A 329 -10.37 5.23 1.42
CA VAL A 329 -10.76 4.32 2.51
C VAL A 329 -12.21 3.91 2.34
N TYR A 330 -12.46 2.61 2.31
CA TYR A 330 -13.78 2.02 2.10
C TYR A 330 -14.33 1.45 3.40
N LEU A 331 -15.51 1.89 3.81
CA LEU A 331 -16.23 1.33 4.95
C LEU A 331 -17.01 0.10 4.49
N LYS A 332 -16.73 -1.06 5.08
CA LYS A 332 -17.46 -2.29 4.81
C LYS A 332 -18.84 -2.22 5.44
N VAL A 333 -19.86 -2.47 4.63
CA VAL A 333 -21.26 -2.48 5.05
C VAL A 333 -22.02 -3.65 4.45
N GLU A 334 -22.72 -4.38 5.31
CA GLU A 334 -23.65 -5.44 4.90
C GLU A 334 -25.07 -4.88 4.83
N GLN A 335 -25.85 -5.36 3.86
CA GLN A 335 -27.27 -5.11 3.75
C GLN A 335 -28.05 -6.41 3.53
N SER A 336 -29.09 -6.59 4.33
CA SER A 336 -30.07 -7.67 4.24
C SER A 336 -31.44 -7.17 4.69
N ARG A 337 -32.46 -8.04 4.66
CA ARG A 337 -33.80 -7.69 5.18
C ARG A 337 -33.82 -7.53 6.69
N ASP A 338 -33.01 -8.32 7.40
CA ASP A 338 -32.98 -8.32 8.86
C ASP A 338 -31.93 -7.36 9.44
N TRP A 339 -31.01 -6.88 8.60
CA TRP A 339 -29.91 -6.03 9.01
C TRP A 339 -29.65 -4.90 8.02
N ASN A 340 -29.66 -3.66 8.53
CA ASN A 340 -29.34 -2.47 7.76
C ASN A 340 -30.17 -2.32 6.47
N GLU A 341 -31.44 -2.74 6.52
CA GLU A 341 -32.37 -2.73 5.38
C GLU A 341 -32.44 -1.35 4.71
N ASP A 342 -32.50 -0.29 5.52
CA ASP A 342 -32.61 1.11 5.06
C ASP A 342 -31.25 1.78 4.78
N SER A 343 -30.14 1.04 4.89
CA SER A 343 -28.77 1.55 4.71
C SER A 343 -28.35 2.64 5.71
N LYS A 344 -28.98 2.75 6.88
CA LYS A 344 -28.67 3.81 7.88
C LYS A 344 -27.91 3.35 9.11
N LYS A 345 -27.65 2.05 9.28
CA LYS A 345 -26.93 1.54 10.46
C LYS A 345 -25.44 1.83 10.41
N VAL A 346 -24.81 1.72 9.24
CA VAL A 346 -23.35 1.91 9.10
C VAL A 346 -23.09 3.11 8.20
N LEU A 347 -22.61 4.22 8.77
CA LEU A 347 -22.45 5.50 8.07
C LEU A 347 -21.11 6.17 8.38
N TRP A 348 -20.51 6.85 7.39
CA TRP A 348 -19.28 7.62 7.63
C TRP A 348 -19.54 8.84 8.51
N VAL A 349 -20.60 9.59 8.24
CA VAL A 349 -20.98 10.82 8.93
C VAL A 349 -22.13 10.57 9.89
N GLY A 350 -23.18 9.88 9.42
CA GLY A 350 -24.41 9.64 10.18
C GLY A 350 -25.61 10.46 9.70
N MET A 351 -26.76 10.30 10.38
CA MET A 351 -27.98 11.04 10.05
C MET A 351 -28.04 12.37 10.84
N PRO A 352 -28.47 13.47 10.21
CA PRO A 352 -28.56 14.77 10.88
C PRO A 352 -29.66 14.80 11.93
N ASN A 353 -29.40 15.51 13.04
CA ASN A 353 -30.31 15.76 14.17
C ASN A 353 -30.84 14.48 14.83
N GLN A 354 -30.13 13.38 14.68
CA GLN A 354 -30.48 12.07 15.21
C GLN A 354 -29.30 11.52 16.00
N ARG A 355 -29.61 10.73 17.03
CA ARG A 355 -28.62 9.95 17.74
C ARG A 355 -28.56 8.56 17.08
N PRO A 356 -27.36 7.98 16.88
CA PRO A 356 -27.28 6.60 16.40
C PRO A 356 -28.00 5.67 17.38
N GLY A 357 -28.66 4.63 16.86
CA GLY A 357 -29.19 3.53 17.67
C GLY A 357 -28.06 2.70 18.28
N GLU A 358 -28.39 1.81 19.23
CA GLU A 358 -27.40 0.96 19.93
C GLU A 358 -26.58 0.08 18.98
N ASP A 359 -27.15 -0.30 17.84
CA ASP A 359 -26.57 -1.16 16.83
C ASP A 359 -26.08 -0.39 15.58
N CYS A 360 -26.00 0.94 15.68
CA CYS A 360 -25.55 1.80 14.59
C CYS A 360 -24.08 2.20 14.76
N HIS A 361 -23.32 2.16 13.67
CA HIS A 361 -21.93 2.58 13.59
C HIS A 361 -21.81 3.84 12.72
N TRP A 362 -21.89 5.01 13.35
CA TRP A 362 -21.70 6.31 12.69
C TRP A 362 -20.32 6.87 13.02
N ILE A 363 -19.41 6.88 12.04
CA ILE A 363 -17.97 6.97 12.29
C ILE A 363 -17.52 8.38 12.73
N ALA A 364 -17.99 9.45 12.09
CA ALA A 364 -17.42 10.78 12.28
C ALA A 364 -17.50 11.28 13.73
N MET A 365 -18.64 11.13 14.38
CA MET A 365 -18.79 11.56 15.77
C MET A 365 -18.12 10.59 16.75
N ALA A 366 -18.15 9.28 16.48
CA ALA A 366 -17.42 8.30 17.28
C ALA A 366 -15.90 8.59 17.27
N LEU A 367 -15.35 8.88 16.11
CA LEU A 367 -13.96 9.28 15.93
C LEU A 367 -13.65 10.57 16.71
N ARG A 368 -14.51 11.59 16.60
CA ARG A 368 -14.33 12.85 17.35
C ARG A 368 -14.30 12.63 18.86
N CYS A 369 -15.16 11.75 19.38
CA CYS A 369 -15.17 11.40 20.80
C CYS A 369 -13.86 10.70 21.21
N ALA A 370 -13.35 9.80 20.37
CA ALA A 370 -12.15 9.02 20.66
C ALA A 370 -10.82 9.78 20.44
N THR A 371 -10.84 10.92 19.74
CA THR A 371 -9.63 11.66 19.32
C THR A 371 -9.58 13.11 19.84
N PRO A 372 -9.57 13.34 21.17
CA PRO A 372 -9.64 14.68 21.73
C PRO A 372 -8.44 15.59 21.41
N GLN A 373 -7.31 15.01 21.01
CA GLN A 373 -6.10 15.76 20.65
C GLN A 373 -5.97 16.05 19.14
N LEU A 374 -6.94 15.64 18.32
CA LEU A 374 -6.87 15.73 16.88
C LEU A 374 -6.89 17.20 16.42
N ARG A 375 -5.83 17.60 15.71
CA ARG A 375 -5.64 18.96 15.17
C ARG A 375 -5.79 19.00 13.66
N VAL A 376 -5.43 17.92 12.98
CA VAL A 376 -5.53 17.78 11.54
C VAL A 376 -6.29 16.50 11.22
N CYS A 377 -7.41 16.63 10.50
CA CYS A 377 -8.07 15.52 9.85
C CYS A 377 -8.24 15.87 8.38
N ARG A 378 -7.76 15.02 7.47
CA ARG A 378 -7.98 15.16 6.04
C ARG A 378 -8.43 13.84 5.47
N ALA A 379 -9.44 13.90 4.60
CA ALA A 379 -10.01 12.75 3.95
C ALA A 379 -10.20 13.04 2.46
N SER A 380 -9.80 12.09 1.61
CA SER A 380 -10.13 12.09 0.18
C SER A 380 -10.72 10.75 -0.19
N PHE A 381 -11.75 10.77 -1.04
CA PHE A 381 -12.35 9.54 -1.60
C PHE A 381 -12.78 8.53 -0.53
N LEU A 382 -13.46 8.99 0.53
CA LEU A 382 -14.15 8.05 1.44
C LEU A 382 -15.32 7.43 0.68
N ALA A 383 -15.49 6.12 0.86
CA ALA A 383 -16.44 5.34 0.08
C ALA A 383 -16.97 4.14 0.88
N TYR A 384 -17.90 3.40 0.28
CA TYR A 384 -18.45 2.19 0.86
C TYR A 384 -18.04 0.98 0.02
N ASP A 385 -17.69 -0.10 0.70
CA ASP A 385 -17.68 -1.45 0.14
C ASP A 385 -18.93 -2.15 0.67
N HIS A 386 -19.86 -2.45 -0.23
CA HIS A 386 -21.21 -2.83 0.12
C HIS A 386 -21.49 -4.27 -0.28
N TYR A 387 -21.83 -5.09 0.71
CA TYR A 387 -22.18 -6.50 0.55
C TYR A 387 -23.70 -6.71 0.61
N LEU A 388 -24.27 -7.22 -0.48
CA LEU A 388 -25.70 -7.53 -0.62
C LEU A 388 -25.92 -9.02 -0.33
N ARG A 389 -26.52 -9.35 0.83
CA ARG A 389 -26.83 -10.74 1.23
C ARG A 389 -27.92 -11.41 0.39
N GLU A 390 -28.83 -10.61 -0.14
CA GLU A 390 -30.01 -11.05 -0.87
C GLU A 390 -30.24 -10.13 -2.07
N ASP A 391 -31.25 -10.43 -2.89
CA ASP A 391 -31.76 -9.51 -3.91
C ASP A 391 -32.50 -8.33 -3.27
N MET A 392 -31.73 -7.48 -2.58
CA MET A 392 -32.17 -6.18 -2.07
C MET A 392 -32.18 -5.14 -3.20
N PRO A 393 -33.00 -4.07 -3.11
CA PRO A 393 -32.94 -2.97 -4.06
C PRO A 393 -31.51 -2.41 -4.14
N ALA A 394 -30.96 -2.33 -5.37
CA ALA A 394 -29.54 -2.03 -5.59
C ALA A 394 -29.11 -0.58 -5.29
N ASN A 395 -30.02 0.27 -4.79
CA ASN A 395 -29.82 1.70 -4.58
C ASN A 395 -29.82 2.05 -3.08
N PRO A 396 -28.76 1.72 -2.34
CA PRO A 396 -28.65 2.15 -0.94
C PRO A 396 -28.52 3.67 -0.86
N GLU A 397 -29.21 4.29 0.09
CA GLU A 397 -29.17 5.75 0.29
C GLU A 397 -27.89 6.17 1.03
N PHE A 398 -27.47 5.39 2.04
CA PHE A 398 -26.40 5.74 2.99
C PHE A 398 -26.48 7.22 3.43
N ASP A 399 -25.34 7.87 3.62
CA ASP A 399 -25.26 9.32 3.88
C ASP A 399 -24.62 10.07 2.71
N LEU A 400 -24.76 9.56 1.47
CA LEU A 400 -24.10 10.11 0.28
C LEU A 400 -24.59 11.52 -0.08
N ILE A 401 -25.85 11.83 0.22
CA ILE A 401 -26.49 13.11 -0.07
C ILE A 401 -26.14 14.14 1.01
N ASP A 402 -25.72 15.34 0.59
CA ASP A 402 -25.50 16.46 1.53
C ASP A 402 -26.84 16.99 2.06
N PRO A 403 -27.13 16.87 3.38
CA PRO A 403 -28.40 17.33 3.95
C PRO A 403 -28.58 18.85 3.85
N CYS A 404 -27.50 19.60 3.63
CA CYS A 404 -27.55 21.05 3.44
C CYS A 404 -27.82 21.46 1.98
N GLY A 405 -27.83 20.51 1.04
CA GLY A 405 -28.03 20.79 -0.38
C GLY A 405 -26.88 21.53 -1.07
N LEU A 406 -25.69 21.57 -0.47
CA LEU A 406 -24.52 22.29 -0.99
C LEU A 406 -23.59 21.44 -1.87
N GLY A 407 -23.90 20.16 -2.04
CA GLY A 407 -23.10 19.24 -2.84
C GLY A 407 -21.74 18.89 -2.23
N ARG A 408 -21.58 19.05 -0.91
CA ARG A 408 -20.34 18.66 -0.22
C ARG A 408 -20.14 17.15 -0.29
N SER A 409 -18.91 16.72 -0.61
CA SER A 409 -18.56 15.30 -0.63
C SER A 409 -18.68 14.68 0.77
N ILE A 410 -18.82 13.36 0.82
CA ILE A 410 -18.79 12.59 2.07
C ILE A 410 -17.50 12.84 2.85
N SER A 411 -16.35 12.91 2.17
CA SER A 411 -15.05 13.24 2.77
C SER A 411 -15.03 14.63 3.40
N GLN A 412 -15.57 15.64 2.73
CA GLN A 412 -15.65 16.99 3.28
C GLN A 412 -16.55 17.02 4.52
N ARG A 413 -17.76 16.44 4.43
CA ARG A 413 -18.70 16.40 5.58
C ARG A 413 -18.13 15.63 6.76
N PHE A 414 -17.46 14.51 6.50
CA PHE A 414 -16.74 13.74 7.51
C PHE A 414 -15.72 14.60 8.26
N VAL A 415 -14.81 15.27 7.53
CA VAL A 415 -13.79 16.14 8.15
C VAL A 415 -14.44 17.28 8.94
N GLU A 416 -15.48 17.91 8.40
CA GLU A 416 -16.17 18.99 9.09
C GLU A 416 -16.77 18.52 10.43
N VAL A 417 -17.38 17.33 10.48
CA VAL A 417 -17.93 16.76 11.72
C VAL A 417 -16.83 16.36 12.70
N VAL A 418 -15.80 15.65 12.23
CA VAL A 418 -14.68 15.19 13.06
C VAL A 418 -13.94 16.36 13.69
N MET A 419 -13.69 17.43 12.92
CA MET A 419 -13.00 18.63 13.39
C MET A 419 -13.89 19.61 14.17
N GLY A 420 -15.15 19.26 14.41
CA GLY A 420 -16.09 20.07 15.19
C GLY A 420 -16.46 21.39 14.50
N ILE A 421 -16.58 21.40 13.19
CA ILE A 421 -16.98 22.57 12.41
C ILE A 421 -18.50 22.61 12.33
N ARG A 422 -19.08 23.78 12.65
CA ARG A 422 -20.54 23.99 12.58
C ARG A 422 -21.04 23.77 11.15
N GLN A 423 -22.06 22.94 11.03
CA GLN A 423 -22.65 22.61 9.74
C GLN A 423 -23.50 23.78 9.21
N PRO A 424 -23.56 23.96 7.89
CA PRO A 424 -24.55 24.83 7.27
C PRO A 424 -25.98 24.39 7.63
N THR A 425 -26.94 25.30 7.52
CA THR A 425 -28.35 24.94 7.67
C THR A 425 -28.86 24.21 6.42
N THR A 426 -29.97 23.50 6.56
CA THR A 426 -30.72 22.95 5.42
C THR A 426 -31.21 24.06 4.48
N ALA A 427 -31.74 23.68 3.31
CA ALA A 427 -32.41 24.61 2.40
C ALA A 427 -33.62 25.34 3.07
N THR A 428 -34.24 24.72 4.06
CA THR A 428 -35.33 25.27 4.88
C THR A 428 -34.84 26.13 6.05
N LYS A 429 -33.53 26.33 6.20
CA LYS A 429 -32.85 27.06 7.29
C LYS A 429 -32.90 26.36 8.66
N ASP A 430 -33.15 25.05 8.68
CA ASP A 430 -33.09 24.28 9.91
C ASP A 430 -31.63 23.98 10.28
N PRO A 431 -31.30 23.96 11.58
CA PRO A 431 -29.96 23.58 12.03
C PRO A 431 -29.68 22.11 11.69
N VAL A 432 -28.42 21.82 11.38
CA VAL A 432 -27.92 20.47 11.14
C VAL A 432 -26.87 20.17 12.19
N GLU A 433 -27.16 19.21 13.06
CA GLU A 433 -26.28 18.78 14.12
C GLU A 433 -26.04 17.27 14.03
N TYR A 434 -24.85 16.83 14.38
CA TYR A 434 -24.52 15.42 14.46
C TYR A 434 -24.27 15.10 15.94
N LEU A 435 -24.98 14.10 16.46
CA LEU A 435 -24.99 13.80 17.88
C LEU A 435 -24.11 12.56 18.18
N PRO A 436 -23.40 12.54 19.31
CA PRO A 436 -22.63 11.36 19.73
C PRO A 436 -23.55 10.21 20.12
N ALA A 437 -23.06 8.97 20.10
CA ALA A 437 -23.84 7.83 20.55
C ALA A 437 -24.18 7.91 22.05
N ASP A 438 -23.18 8.27 22.87
CA ASP A 438 -23.34 8.45 24.31
C ASP A 438 -23.61 9.93 24.65
N ALA A 439 -24.66 10.16 25.43
CA ALA A 439 -25.05 11.48 25.93
C ALA A 439 -23.96 12.15 26.80
N HIS A 440 -23.03 11.37 27.36
CA HIS A 440 -21.86 11.89 28.06
C HIS A 440 -21.05 12.89 27.21
N TYR A 441 -21.02 12.69 25.88
CA TYR A 441 -20.26 13.52 24.95
C TYR A 441 -21.09 14.65 24.32
N ASP A 442 -22.31 14.92 24.78
CA ASP A 442 -23.19 15.96 24.21
C ASP A 442 -22.58 17.38 24.26
N SER A 443 -21.60 17.60 25.15
CA SER A 443 -20.81 18.83 25.16
C SER A 443 -20.10 19.10 23.83
N LEU A 444 -19.70 18.06 23.09
CA LEU A 444 -19.02 18.18 21.78
C LEU A 444 -19.95 18.74 20.69
N ALA A 445 -21.26 18.49 20.78
CA ALA A 445 -22.25 19.07 19.87
C ALA A 445 -22.42 20.59 20.11
N ASN A 446 -22.16 21.05 21.33
CA ASN A 446 -22.21 22.46 21.69
C ASN A 446 -20.88 23.19 21.42
N ASP A 447 -19.76 22.49 21.56
CA ASP A 447 -18.41 23.01 21.29
C ASP A 447 -18.07 22.91 19.80
N LEU A 448 -18.73 23.75 18.98
CA LEU A 448 -18.51 23.81 17.54
C LEU A 448 -17.79 25.10 17.14
N ARG A 449 -16.77 24.96 16.30
CA ARG A 449 -16.09 26.08 15.65
C ARG A 449 -17.04 26.74 14.65
N VAL A 450 -17.19 28.05 14.77
CA VAL A 450 -18.04 28.84 13.86
C VAL A 450 -17.45 28.78 12.45
N ARG A 451 -18.29 28.41 11.48
CA ARG A 451 -17.94 28.46 10.07
C ARG A 451 -17.88 29.92 9.61
N THR A 452 -16.68 30.41 9.29
CA THR A 452 -16.49 31.79 8.77
C THR A 452 -16.51 31.87 7.25
N HIS A 453 -16.21 30.76 6.56
CA HIS A 453 -16.17 30.64 5.11
C HIS A 453 -16.42 29.19 4.67
N ALA A 454 -16.57 28.96 3.37
CA ALA A 454 -16.54 27.61 2.82
C ALA A 454 -15.10 27.08 2.86
N LEU A 455 -14.91 25.87 3.40
CA LEU A 455 -13.60 25.24 3.46
C LEU A 455 -12.99 25.12 2.06
N GLY A 456 -11.73 25.55 1.93
CA GLY A 456 -10.92 25.28 0.75
C GLY A 456 -10.59 23.79 0.64
N VAL A 457 -10.24 23.34 -0.57
CA VAL A 457 -9.94 21.92 -0.84
C VAL A 457 -8.82 21.40 0.08
N VAL A 458 -7.79 22.19 0.34
CA VAL A 458 -6.68 21.82 1.24
C VAL A 458 -7.08 21.66 2.72
N GLU A 459 -8.25 22.16 3.14
CA GLU A 459 -8.70 22.06 4.53
C GLU A 459 -9.42 20.74 4.84
N TYR A 460 -9.85 20.00 3.81
CA TYR A 460 -10.49 18.70 4.00
C TYR A 460 -9.85 17.58 3.16
N ASP A 461 -9.36 17.85 1.96
CA ASP A 461 -8.82 16.84 1.05
C ASP A 461 -7.37 16.50 1.42
N ALA A 462 -7.12 15.21 1.65
CA ALA A 462 -5.79 14.71 2.04
C ALA A 462 -4.77 14.86 0.91
N ASN A 463 -5.14 14.61 -0.34
CA ASN A 463 -4.22 14.69 -1.47
C ASN A 463 -3.81 16.15 -1.74
N ALA A 464 -4.77 17.07 -1.71
CA ALA A 464 -4.49 18.50 -1.86
C ALA A 464 -3.66 19.04 -0.70
N TYR A 465 -3.99 18.65 0.55
CA TYR A 465 -3.23 19.08 1.73
C TYR A 465 -1.78 18.58 1.69
N GLN A 466 -1.55 17.29 1.41
CA GLN A 466 -0.20 16.70 1.34
C GLN A 466 0.62 17.21 0.14
N THR A 467 -0.03 17.81 -0.87
CA THR A 467 0.68 18.51 -1.94
C THR A 467 1.11 19.92 -1.51
N ALA A 468 0.32 20.57 -0.64
CA ALA A 468 0.55 21.93 -0.19
C ALA A 468 1.46 22.03 1.06
N VAL A 469 1.50 20.99 1.88
CA VAL A 469 2.22 20.92 3.16
C VAL A 469 3.14 19.69 3.17
N ALA A 470 4.30 19.81 3.81
CA ALA A 470 5.20 18.67 4.03
C ALA A 470 4.46 17.55 4.77
N ASN A 471 4.55 16.33 4.25
CA ASN A 471 3.77 15.19 4.72
C ASN A 471 4.65 14.38 5.71
N PRO A 472 4.29 14.32 7.01
CA PRO A 472 5.16 13.70 8.02
C PRO A 472 5.21 12.17 7.94
N THR A 473 4.39 11.54 7.10
CA THR A 473 4.26 10.08 6.96
C THR A 473 4.67 9.60 5.58
N SER A 474 3.76 9.50 4.61
CA SER A 474 4.03 8.84 3.32
C SER A 474 5.03 9.59 2.41
N GLU A 475 5.49 10.79 2.79
CA GLU A 475 6.59 11.47 2.07
C GLU A 475 7.86 10.63 2.04
N TRP A 476 8.09 9.80 3.05
CA TRP A 476 9.23 8.86 3.08
C TRP A 476 9.25 7.88 1.90
N GLN A 477 8.09 7.56 1.30
CA GLN A 477 8.03 6.77 0.06
C GLN A 477 8.51 7.57 -1.15
N ARG A 478 8.23 8.87 -1.19
CA ARG A 478 8.68 9.75 -2.27
C ARG A 478 10.16 10.08 -2.15
N SER A 479 10.64 10.38 -0.94
CA SER A 479 12.03 10.75 -0.67
C SER A 479 12.41 10.26 0.72
N ILE A 480 13.33 9.29 0.81
CA ILE A 480 13.77 8.76 2.11
C ILE A 480 14.74 9.71 2.84
N ASP A 481 15.43 10.58 2.09
CA ASP A 481 16.33 11.60 2.65
C ASP A 481 15.70 12.98 2.81
N GLY A 482 14.51 13.20 2.25
CA GLY A 482 13.82 14.50 2.20
C GLY A 482 14.48 15.52 1.25
N VAL A 483 15.43 15.07 0.41
CA VAL A 483 16.19 15.93 -0.51
C VAL A 483 15.90 15.56 -1.95
N PHE A 484 16.11 14.30 -2.30
CA PHE A 484 15.93 13.82 -3.67
C PHE A 484 14.77 12.84 -3.74
N PRO A 485 13.93 12.91 -4.78
CA PRO A 485 12.98 11.85 -5.07
C PRO A 485 13.71 10.52 -5.24
N ASN A 486 13.17 9.47 -4.65
CA ASN A 486 13.61 8.11 -4.89
C ASN A 486 13.34 7.75 -6.37
N CYS A 487 14.29 7.10 -7.04
CA CYS A 487 14.20 6.79 -8.46
C CYS A 487 14.24 5.28 -8.69
N ASN A 488 13.23 4.74 -9.38
CA ASN A 488 13.13 3.33 -9.74
C ASN A 488 12.66 3.11 -11.19
N SER A 489 12.84 4.10 -12.08
CA SER A 489 12.34 4.04 -13.46
C SER A 489 12.80 2.80 -14.21
N ASN A 490 14.09 2.47 -14.12
CA ASN A 490 14.65 1.30 -14.80
C ASN A 490 14.06 -0.01 -14.27
N THR A 491 13.82 -0.09 -12.97
CA THR A 491 13.20 -1.26 -12.31
C THR A 491 11.76 -1.43 -12.79
N LEU A 492 11.01 -0.33 -12.92
CA LEU A 492 9.64 -0.34 -13.41
C LEU A 492 9.58 -0.73 -14.89
N ASP A 493 10.47 -0.19 -15.72
CA ASP A 493 10.55 -0.53 -17.15
C ASP A 493 10.82 -2.03 -17.34
N GLU A 494 11.75 -2.59 -16.58
CA GLU A 494 12.04 -4.05 -16.56
C GLU A 494 10.83 -4.87 -16.08
N LEU A 495 10.15 -4.43 -15.02
CA LEU A 495 8.96 -5.11 -14.52
C LEU A 495 7.82 -5.08 -15.54
N HIS A 496 7.61 -3.95 -16.21
CA HIS A 496 6.64 -3.81 -17.31
C HIS A 496 6.98 -4.75 -18.46
N TYR A 497 8.25 -4.81 -18.87
CA TYR A 497 8.69 -5.74 -19.90
C TYR A 497 8.39 -7.21 -19.54
N ILE A 498 8.66 -7.61 -18.30
CA ILE A 498 8.36 -8.97 -17.82
C ILE A 498 6.84 -9.22 -17.86
N ALA A 499 6.05 -8.29 -17.33
CA ALA A 499 4.60 -8.41 -17.28
C ALA A 499 3.97 -8.47 -18.68
N GLU A 500 4.38 -7.59 -19.60
CA GLU A 500 3.90 -7.58 -20.99
C GLU A 500 4.24 -8.88 -21.71
N THR A 501 5.45 -9.41 -21.52
CA THR A 501 5.87 -10.68 -22.13
C THR A 501 5.06 -11.85 -21.57
N ALA A 502 4.80 -11.89 -20.26
CA ALA A 502 3.92 -12.89 -19.66
C ALA A 502 2.47 -12.79 -20.18
N CYS A 503 1.94 -11.57 -20.35
CA CYS A 503 0.62 -11.34 -20.94
C CYS A 503 0.54 -11.81 -22.40
N GLN A 504 1.60 -11.61 -23.20
CA GLN A 504 1.66 -12.15 -24.56
C GLN A 504 1.57 -13.68 -24.57
N GLY A 505 2.31 -14.35 -23.68
CA GLY A 505 2.23 -15.81 -23.51
C GLY A 505 0.81 -16.27 -23.13
N MET A 506 0.14 -15.56 -22.23
CA MET A 506 -1.25 -15.86 -21.86
C MET A 506 -2.22 -15.69 -23.03
N ASN A 507 -2.06 -14.62 -23.83
CA ASN A 507 -2.87 -14.39 -25.01
C ASN A 507 -2.70 -15.49 -26.06
N GLU A 508 -1.48 -16.00 -26.26
CA GLU A 508 -1.23 -17.16 -27.13
C GLU A 508 -1.96 -18.42 -26.64
N ILE A 509 -1.96 -18.69 -25.32
CA ILE A 509 -2.71 -19.82 -24.74
C ILE A 509 -4.20 -19.66 -25.05
N HIS A 510 -4.76 -18.46 -24.85
CA HIS A 510 -6.17 -18.20 -25.12
C HIS A 510 -6.50 -18.34 -26.61
N GLN A 511 -5.64 -17.85 -27.51
CA GLN A 511 -5.81 -18.01 -28.96
C GLN A 511 -5.82 -19.48 -29.36
N ARG A 512 -4.83 -20.27 -28.93
CA ARG A 512 -4.76 -21.71 -29.27
C ARG A 512 -5.92 -22.50 -28.67
N ARG A 513 -6.40 -22.13 -27.49
CA ARG A 513 -7.61 -22.75 -26.90
C ARG A 513 -8.85 -22.45 -27.73
N ASN A 514 -8.97 -21.22 -28.20
CA ASN A 514 -10.08 -20.81 -29.07
C ASN A 514 -9.99 -21.52 -30.42
N GLU A 515 -8.80 -21.56 -31.05
CA GLU A 515 -8.53 -22.30 -32.29
C GLU A 515 -8.91 -23.77 -32.16
N TRP A 516 -8.52 -24.44 -31.07
CA TRP A 516 -8.89 -25.84 -30.80
C TRP A 516 -10.39 -26.03 -30.59
N SER A 517 -11.08 -25.06 -29.98
CA SER A 517 -12.55 -25.09 -29.83
C SER A 517 -13.27 -24.86 -31.16
N THR A 518 -12.76 -23.99 -32.04
CA THR A 518 -13.26 -23.81 -33.41
C THR A 518 -12.90 -24.97 -34.32
N GLU A 519 -11.74 -25.61 -34.18
CA GLU A 519 -11.37 -26.83 -34.91
C GLU A 519 -12.17 -28.03 -34.42
N SER A 520 -12.51 -28.13 -33.14
CA SER A 520 -13.46 -29.13 -32.63
C SER A 520 -14.89 -28.89 -33.13
N SER A 521 -15.27 -27.63 -33.37
CA SER A 521 -16.56 -27.28 -33.98
C SER A 521 -16.57 -27.57 -35.48
N MET A 522 -15.49 -27.26 -36.20
CA MET A 522 -15.34 -27.56 -37.63
C MET A 522 -15.14 -29.07 -37.87
N ALA A 523 -14.49 -29.81 -36.97
CA ALA A 523 -14.38 -31.27 -37.04
C ALA A 523 -15.74 -31.97 -36.83
N ASN A 524 -16.67 -31.34 -36.11
CA ASN A 524 -18.07 -31.79 -36.03
C ASN A 524 -18.87 -31.46 -37.30
N GLU A 525 -18.65 -30.30 -37.93
CA GLU A 525 -19.28 -29.97 -39.23
C GLU A 525 -18.74 -30.82 -40.41
N PHE A 526 -17.48 -31.26 -40.34
CA PHE A 526 -16.91 -32.17 -41.34
C PHE A 526 -17.33 -33.63 -41.13
N THR A 527 -17.70 -34.05 -39.92
CA THR A 527 -18.24 -35.39 -39.68
C THR A 527 -19.74 -35.49 -40.00
N GLU A 528 -20.54 -34.43 -39.88
CA GLU A 528 -21.97 -34.45 -40.26
C GLU A 528 -22.22 -34.47 -41.79
N ASN A 529 -21.31 -33.90 -42.59
CA ASN A 529 -21.45 -33.90 -44.06
C ASN A 529 -20.98 -35.20 -44.75
N LEU A 530 -20.37 -36.14 -44.02
CA LEU A 530 -19.93 -37.44 -44.54
C LEU A 530 -20.96 -38.57 -44.34
N PHE A 531 -22.03 -38.35 -43.56
CA PHE A 531 -23.08 -39.35 -43.28
C PHE A 531 -24.44 -39.08 -43.95
N SER A 532 -24.54 -38.07 -44.81
CA SER A 532 -25.78 -37.77 -45.55
C SER A 532 -25.78 -38.41 -46.94
N ILE A 533 -26.03 -39.72 -47.02
CA ILE A 533 -26.50 -40.39 -48.24
C ILE A 533 -27.91 -40.94 -47.94
N PRO A 534 -28.95 -40.61 -48.73
CA PRO A 534 -30.33 -40.85 -48.35
C PRO A 534 -30.76 -42.30 -48.66
N ALA A 535 -31.41 -42.94 -47.69
CA ALA A 535 -32.22 -44.14 -47.90
C ALA A 535 -33.70 -43.81 -47.71
N VAL A 536 -34.35 -43.68 -48.86
CA VAL A 536 -35.77 -43.83 -49.23
C VAL A 536 -36.75 -44.32 -48.15
N ASP A 537 -37.79 -43.49 -47.98
CA ASP A 537 -39.19 -43.74 -47.62
C ASP A 537 -39.62 -45.16 -47.22
N GLU A 538 -40.28 -45.26 -46.06
CA GLU A 538 -41.54 -45.99 -45.98
C GLU A 538 -42.50 -45.33 -44.95
N GLN A 539 -43.72 -45.13 -45.43
CA GLN A 539 -44.90 -44.55 -44.81
C GLN A 539 -45.31 -45.32 -43.54
N GLN A 540 -45.95 -44.67 -42.56
CA GLN A 540 -47.42 -44.55 -42.45
C GLN A 540 -47.89 -44.23 -41.02
N GLU A 541 -48.81 -43.25 -40.95
CA GLU A 541 -49.98 -43.14 -40.05
C GLU A 541 -49.81 -43.02 -38.51
N ASP A 542 -50.25 -41.85 -38.02
CA ASP A 542 -51.31 -41.62 -37.02
C ASP A 542 -51.38 -42.59 -35.82
N THR A 543 -51.47 -42.17 -34.55
CA THR A 543 -52.46 -41.21 -34.02
C THR A 543 -52.17 -40.95 -32.52
N ILE A 544 -52.45 -39.71 -32.10
CA ILE A 544 -52.66 -39.15 -30.73
C ILE A 544 -51.46 -39.04 -29.79
#